data_AF-A0A914N2J8-F1
#
_entry.id   AF-A0A914N2J8-F1
#
_cell.length_a   1.000
_cell.length_b   1.000
_cell.length_c   1.000
_cell.angle_alpha   90.00
_cell.angle_beta   90.00
_cell.angle_gamma   90.00
#
_symmetry.space_group_name_H-M   'P 1'
#
loop_
_entity.id
_entity.type
_entity.pdbx_description
1 polymer ?
#
loop_
_entity_poly.entity_id
_entity_poly.type
_entity_poly.pdbx_seq_one_letter_code
_entity_poly.pdbx_strand_id
1 'polypeptide(L)'
;MEENFEIFRTLLFVLKIWAKKHFIYSGQFGFFNGTNLSVLACKTILLNKNKSIVHLLGQFYIKFTEWDWTNPILLESLVYHQQQAQQSNFISIENLLNWDINSDYNRRRQVFGLDNYTIYDQNKHRLMQHAKRMWPIIAPGNPPQNSGFNINYSTSRILLSEMRLGICWVCA
;
A
#
# COMPACT_ATOMS: atom_id res chain seq x y z
N MET A 1 10.47 -17.67 16.71
CA MET A 1 9.28 -16.81 16.47
C MET A 1 9.51 -15.41 17.02
N GLU A 2 10.07 -15.31 18.23
CA GLU A 2 10.43 -14.06 18.92
C GLU A 2 11.42 -13.17 18.14
N GLU A 3 12.43 -13.75 17.51
CA GLU A 3 13.43 -13.02 16.69
C GLU A 3 12.79 -12.24 15.53
N ASN A 4 11.81 -12.83 14.83
CA ASN A 4 11.10 -12.14 13.73
C ASN A 4 10.24 -10.99 14.24
N PHE A 5 9.74 -11.08 15.48
CA PHE A 5 8.99 -9.99 16.09
C PHE A 5 9.89 -8.81 16.41
N GLU A 6 11.09 -9.06 16.96
CA GLU A 6 12.07 -8.00 17.21
C GLU A 6 12.57 -7.35 15.92
N ILE A 7 12.85 -8.14 14.90
CA ILE A 7 13.22 -7.64 13.57
C ILE A 7 12.10 -6.75 13.03
N PHE A 8 10.84 -7.19 13.11
CA PHE A 8 9.69 -6.39 12.69
C PHE A 8 9.55 -5.09 13.48
N ARG A 9 9.63 -5.14 14.81
CA ARG A 9 9.54 -3.95 15.66
C ARG A 9 10.62 -2.94 15.33
N THR A 10 11.86 -3.41 15.18
CA THR A 10 13.01 -2.56 14.89
C THR A 10 12.91 -1.95 13.50
N LEU A 11 12.59 -2.75 12.48
CA LEU A 11 12.40 -2.28 11.11
C LEU A 11 11.26 -1.24 11.04
N LEU A 12 10.11 -1.53 11.65
CA LEU A 12 8.97 -0.60 11.68
C LEU A 12 9.31 0.70 12.41
N PHE A 13 10.07 0.63 13.50
CA PHE A 13 10.52 1.80 14.23
C PHE A 13 11.43 2.70 13.38
N VAL A 14 12.43 2.12 12.71
CA VAL A 14 13.33 2.83 11.79
C VAL A 14 12.55 3.48 10.65
N LEU A 15 11.63 2.73 10.02
CA LEU A 15 10.78 3.25 8.95
C LEU A 15 9.88 4.41 9.42
N LYS A 16 9.34 4.34 10.64
CA LYS A 16 8.56 5.43 11.24
C LYS A 16 9.40 6.68 11.48
N ILE A 17 10.63 6.53 11.99
CA ILE A 17 11.55 7.65 12.18
C ILE A 17 11.87 8.30 10.84
N TRP A 18 12.27 7.49 9.85
CA TRP A 18 12.52 7.95 8.49
C TRP A 18 11.31 8.72 7.94
N ALA A 19 10.12 8.11 7.94
CA ALA A 19 8.94 8.75 7.37
C ALA A 19 8.59 10.09 8.04
N LYS A 20 8.78 10.19 9.37
CA LYS A 20 8.57 11.44 10.12
C LYS A 20 9.62 12.50 9.79
N LYS A 21 10.91 12.13 9.73
CA LYS A 21 12.01 13.05 9.43
C LYS A 21 11.95 13.61 8.01
N HIS A 22 11.38 12.85 7.09
CA HIS A 22 11.21 13.20 5.69
C HIS A 22 9.81 13.80 5.38
N PHE A 23 9.01 14.10 6.41
CA PHE A 23 7.68 14.70 6.28
C PHE A 23 6.69 13.91 5.41
N ILE A 24 6.88 12.60 5.30
CA ILE A 24 6.03 11.66 4.56
C ILE A 24 5.23 10.72 5.49
N TYR A 25 4.93 11.18 6.71
CA TYR A 25 4.14 10.44 7.69
C TYR A 25 2.88 11.23 8.09
N SER A 26 1.83 11.11 7.29
CA SER A 26 0.48 11.59 7.62
C SER A 26 -0.56 11.00 6.66
N GLY A 27 -1.40 10.09 7.16
CA GLY A 27 -2.48 9.49 6.36
C GLY A 27 -3.54 10.49 5.91
N GLN A 28 -3.78 11.55 6.67
CA GLN A 28 -4.74 12.60 6.32
C GLN A 28 -4.28 13.39 5.09
N PHE A 29 -2.97 13.59 4.92
CA PHE A 29 -2.39 14.31 3.78
C PHE A 29 -2.00 13.38 2.62
N GLY A 30 -2.43 12.11 2.66
CA GLY A 30 -2.15 11.17 1.58
C GLY A 30 -0.72 10.62 1.56
N PHE A 31 -0.03 10.63 2.70
CA PHE A 31 1.27 9.98 2.89
C PHE A 31 1.13 8.68 3.69
N PHE A 32 2.26 8.07 4.07
CA PHE A 32 2.23 6.86 4.89
C PHE A 32 1.61 7.12 6.26
N ASN A 33 0.94 6.09 6.78
CA ASN A 33 0.45 6.00 8.14
C ASN A 33 1.04 4.75 8.83
N GLY A 34 0.67 4.52 10.08
CA GLY A 34 1.16 3.36 10.84
C GLY A 34 0.82 2.02 10.18
N THR A 35 -0.41 1.85 9.69
CA THR A 35 -0.87 0.63 9.01
C THR A 35 -0.09 0.38 7.73
N ASN A 36 0.10 1.40 6.90
CA ASN A 36 0.84 1.29 5.64
C ASN A 36 2.26 0.78 5.90
N LEU A 37 3.01 1.43 6.81
CA LEU A 37 4.38 1.02 7.12
C LEU A 37 4.43 -0.38 7.75
N SER A 38 3.46 -0.76 8.59
CA SER A 38 3.39 -2.10 9.16
C SER A 38 3.18 -3.18 8.10
N VAL A 39 2.25 -2.98 7.16
CA VAL A 39 2.00 -3.94 6.07
C VAL A 39 3.22 -4.06 5.16
N LEU A 40 3.81 -2.93 4.77
CA LEU A 40 5.01 -2.90 3.93
C LEU A 40 6.19 -3.58 4.62
N ALA A 41 6.47 -3.25 5.88
CA ALA A 41 7.54 -3.88 6.67
C ALA A 41 7.34 -5.40 6.80
N CYS A 42 6.11 -5.84 7.06
CA CYS A 42 5.77 -7.25 7.13
C CYS A 42 6.02 -7.95 5.79
N LYS A 43 5.55 -7.38 4.67
CA LYS A 43 5.81 -7.93 3.33
C LYS A 43 7.30 -8.00 3.03
N THR A 44 8.08 -6.98 3.40
CA THR A 44 9.55 -7.00 3.24
C THR A 44 10.17 -8.19 3.96
N ILE A 45 9.81 -8.43 5.22
CA ILE A 45 10.31 -9.57 6.02
C ILE A 45 9.88 -10.90 5.42
N LEU A 46 8.61 -11.03 5.01
CA LEU A 46 8.10 -12.25 4.38
C LEU A 46 8.86 -12.62 3.10
N LEU A 47 9.23 -11.61 2.29
CA LEU A 47 10.01 -11.78 1.06
C LEU A 47 11.50 -12.02 1.32
N ASN A 48 12.00 -11.68 2.52
CA ASN A 48 13.43 -11.66 2.84
C ASN A 48 13.67 -12.35 4.19
N LYS A 49 13.33 -13.64 4.28
CA LYS A 49 13.46 -14.43 5.52
C LYS A 49 14.91 -14.44 6.03
N ASN A 50 15.07 -14.32 7.35
CA ASN A 50 16.33 -14.47 8.09
C ASN A 50 17.46 -13.50 7.64
N LYS A 51 17.11 -12.25 7.30
CA LYS A 51 18.06 -11.21 6.91
C LYS A 51 18.23 -10.15 8.00
N SER A 52 19.38 -9.48 8.02
CA SER A 52 19.66 -8.39 8.97
C SER A 52 18.75 -7.18 8.71
N ILE A 53 18.55 -6.35 9.74
CA ILE A 53 17.69 -5.14 9.65
C ILE A 53 18.16 -4.19 8.55
N VAL A 54 19.48 -4.00 8.40
CA VAL A 54 20.07 -3.14 7.35
C VAL A 54 19.74 -3.69 5.95
N HIS A 55 19.89 -5.01 5.77
CA HIS A 55 19.52 -5.66 4.51
C HIS A 55 18.02 -5.50 4.23
N LEU A 56 17.17 -5.71 5.24
CA LEU A 56 15.72 -5.55 5.11
C LEU A 56 15.33 -4.11 4.74
N LEU A 57 16.00 -3.11 5.32
CA LEU A 57 15.77 -1.70 4.99
C LEU A 57 16.15 -1.39 3.53
N GLY A 58 17.29 -1.89 3.05
CA GLY A 58 17.67 -1.77 1.63
C GLY A 58 16.66 -2.44 0.70
N GLN A 59 16.24 -3.68 1.05
CA GLN A 59 15.22 -4.40 0.28
C GLN A 59 13.86 -3.72 0.31
N PHE A 60 13.49 -3.05 1.40
CA PHE A 60 12.27 -2.25 1.47
C PHE A 60 12.29 -1.16 0.39
N TYR A 61 13.36 -0.36 0.32
CA TYR A 61 13.45 0.74 -0.64
C TYR A 61 13.44 0.23 -2.08
N ILE A 62 14.32 -0.74 -2.41
CA ILE A 62 14.41 -1.31 -3.76
C ILE A 62 13.04 -1.88 -4.15
N LYS A 63 12.47 -2.76 -3.33
CA LYS A 63 11.24 -3.49 -3.68
C LYS A 63 10.06 -2.56 -3.93
N PHE A 64 9.88 -1.52 -3.10
CA PHE A 64 8.72 -0.63 -3.21
C PHE A 64 8.91 0.53 -4.20
N THR A 65 10.14 0.82 -4.62
CA THR A 65 10.39 1.68 -5.80
C THR A 65 10.13 0.96 -7.12
N GLU A 66 10.40 -0.34 -7.19
CA GLU A 66 10.20 -1.18 -8.38
C GLU A 66 8.81 -1.85 -8.43
N TRP A 67 8.04 -1.78 -7.34
CA TRP A 67 6.72 -2.39 -7.26
C TRP A 67 5.77 -1.81 -8.29
N ASP A 68 5.08 -2.68 -9.03
CA ASP A 68 3.95 -2.27 -9.86
C ASP A 68 2.74 -2.01 -8.97
N TRP A 69 2.57 -0.75 -8.59
CA TRP A 69 1.48 -0.26 -7.73
C TRP A 69 0.07 -0.42 -8.33
N THR A 70 -0.07 -0.92 -9.56
CA THR A 70 -1.36 -1.42 -10.04
C THR A 70 -1.79 -2.70 -9.30
N ASN A 71 -0.83 -3.44 -8.72
CA ASN A 71 -1.08 -4.66 -7.96
C ASN A 71 -1.15 -4.38 -6.45
N PRO A 72 -2.15 -4.95 -5.75
CA PRO A 72 -2.30 -4.82 -4.31
C PRO A 72 -1.16 -5.49 -3.53
N ILE A 73 -0.69 -4.82 -2.49
CA ILE A 73 0.20 -5.41 -1.50
C ILE A 73 -0.66 -6.16 -0.50
N LEU A 74 -0.54 -7.49 -0.55
CA LEU A 74 -1.24 -8.44 0.29
C LEU A 74 -0.24 -9.24 1.14
N LEU A 75 -0.60 -9.51 2.40
CA LEU A 75 0.09 -10.45 3.26
C LEU A 75 -0.54 -11.83 3.04
N GLU A 76 0.13 -12.69 2.27
CA GLU A 76 -0.39 -13.97 1.77
C GLU A 76 -0.75 -15.01 2.86
N SER A 77 -0.46 -14.78 4.14
CA SER A 77 -0.80 -15.73 5.21
C SER A 77 -2.27 -15.66 5.70
N LEU A 78 -3.11 -14.84 5.08
CA LEU A 78 -4.55 -14.77 5.39
C LEU A 78 -5.44 -15.20 4.23
N VAL A 79 -4.87 -15.93 3.27
CA VAL A 79 -5.67 -16.92 2.54
C VAL A 79 -6.07 -17.96 3.59
N TYR A 80 -7.12 -17.66 4.35
CA TYR A 80 -7.89 -18.67 5.04
C TYR A 80 -8.11 -19.78 4.03
N HIS A 81 -7.75 -21.00 4.42
CA HIS A 81 -8.26 -22.19 3.81
C HIS A 81 -9.75 -21.95 3.51
N GLN A 82 -10.11 -21.91 2.22
CA GLN A 82 -11.48 -21.96 1.73
C GLN A 82 -12.10 -23.33 2.02
N GLN A 83 -11.98 -23.80 3.26
CA GLN A 83 -12.52 -25.03 3.78
C GLN A 83 -13.33 -24.68 5.02
N GLN A 84 -14.40 -23.91 4.82
CA GLN A 84 -15.69 -23.96 5.53
C GLN A 84 -16.49 -22.68 5.22
N ALA A 85 -17.18 -22.65 4.07
CA ALA A 85 -18.28 -21.71 3.86
C ALA A 85 -19.34 -22.34 2.95
N GLN A 86 -20.06 -23.32 3.48
CA GLN A 86 -21.29 -23.88 2.88
C GLN A 86 -22.52 -23.01 3.17
N GLN A 87 -22.39 -21.69 3.29
CA GLN A 87 -23.52 -20.78 3.46
C GLN A 87 -23.46 -19.65 2.42
N SER A 88 -24.31 -19.78 1.40
CA SER A 88 -24.47 -18.85 0.28
C SER A 88 -24.72 -17.39 0.70
N ASN A 89 -25.35 -17.17 1.86
CA ASN A 89 -25.62 -15.83 2.40
C ASN A 89 -24.39 -15.14 2.99
N PHE A 90 -23.38 -15.88 3.44
CA PHE A 90 -22.17 -15.29 4.02
C PHE A 90 -21.21 -14.80 2.91
N ILE A 91 -21.10 -15.59 1.84
CA ILE A 91 -20.28 -15.27 0.66
C ILE A 91 -20.76 -13.98 -0.01
N SER A 92 -22.07 -13.73 -0.06
CA SER A 92 -22.61 -12.51 -0.67
C SER A 92 -22.28 -11.24 0.15
N ILE A 93 -22.30 -11.33 1.48
CA ILE A 93 -21.97 -10.20 2.37
C ILE A 93 -20.46 -9.90 2.33
N GLU A 94 -19.60 -10.94 2.35
CA GLU A 94 -18.15 -10.73 2.23
C GLU A 94 -17.78 -10.04 0.92
N ASN A 95 -18.38 -10.46 -0.21
CA ASN A 95 -18.12 -9.83 -1.50
C ASN A 95 -18.54 -8.35 -1.57
N LEU A 96 -19.52 -7.92 -0.74
CA LEU A 96 -19.94 -6.52 -0.64
C LEU A 96 -19.01 -5.68 0.27
N LEU A 97 -18.40 -6.30 1.27
CA LEU A 97 -17.58 -5.60 2.28
C LEU A 97 -16.10 -5.57 1.92
N ASN A 98 -15.63 -6.55 1.15
CA ASN A 98 -14.23 -6.66 0.74
C ASN A 98 -13.82 -5.51 -0.17
N TRP A 99 -12.61 -5.00 0.05
CA TRP A 99 -12.04 -4.04 -0.86
C TRP A 99 -11.79 -4.66 -2.25
N ASP A 100 -12.25 -3.98 -3.29
CA ASP A 100 -12.02 -4.34 -4.69
C ASP A 100 -11.43 -3.15 -5.48
N ILE A 101 -10.48 -3.45 -6.36
CA ILE A 101 -9.75 -2.46 -7.14
C ILE A 101 -10.65 -1.67 -8.11
N ASN A 102 -11.64 -2.33 -8.72
CA ASN A 102 -12.55 -1.67 -9.65
C ASN A 102 -13.52 -0.75 -8.90
N SER A 103 -14.02 -1.20 -7.74
CA SER A 103 -14.86 -0.39 -6.87
C SER A 103 -14.14 0.88 -6.36
N ASP A 104 -12.85 0.78 -6.00
CA ASP A 104 -12.02 1.90 -5.55
C ASP A 104 -11.78 2.89 -6.71
N TYR A 105 -11.40 2.37 -7.87
CA TYR A 105 -11.20 3.15 -9.08
C TYR A 105 -12.48 3.91 -9.48
N ASN A 106 -13.63 3.24 -9.47
CA ASN A 106 -14.92 3.85 -9.78
C ASN A 106 -15.29 4.96 -8.79
N ARG A 107 -15.06 4.76 -7.48
CA ARG A 107 -15.22 5.83 -6.48
C ARG A 107 -14.34 7.03 -6.77
N ARG A 108 -13.05 6.80 -7.08
CA ARG A 108 -12.12 7.89 -7.45
C ARG A 108 -12.58 8.62 -8.72
N ARG A 109 -13.10 7.89 -9.71
CA ARG A 109 -13.64 8.51 -10.94
C ARG A 109 -14.80 9.46 -10.64
N GLN A 110 -15.71 9.06 -9.76
CA GLN A 110 -16.83 9.88 -9.33
C GLN A 110 -16.35 11.14 -8.60
N VAL A 111 -15.36 11.03 -7.70
CA VAL A 111 -14.76 12.19 -7.00
C VAL A 111 -14.19 13.22 -7.97
N PHE A 112 -13.57 12.77 -9.05
CA PHE A 112 -13.03 13.67 -10.09
C PHE A 112 -14.06 14.07 -11.15
N GLY A 113 -15.32 13.63 -11.04
CA GLY A 113 -16.38 13.93 -12.01
C GLY A 113 -16.07 13.45 -13.43
N LEU A 114 -15.29 12.38 -13.57
CA LEU A 114 -14.74 11.95 -14.87
C LEU A 114 -15.81 11.59 -15.91
N ASP A 115 -17.01 11.22 -15.44
CA ASP A 115 -18.13 10.86 -16.30
C ASP A 115 -18.81 12.10 -16.93
N ASN A 116 -18.53 13.30 -16.42
CA ASN A 116 -19.07 14.56 -16.93
C ASN A 116 -18.25 15.15 -18.09
N TYR A 117 -17.06 14.62 -18.36
CA TYR A 117 -16.16 15.13 -19.39
C TYR A 117 -16.28 14.36 -20.70
N THR A 118 -16.23 15.06 -21.83
CA THR A 118 -16.14 14.43 -23.16
C THR A 118 -14.79 13.76 -23.36
N ILE A 119 -14.68 12.80 -24.30
CA ILE A 119 -13.44 12.02 -24.53
C ILE A 119 -12.27 12.92 -24.97
N TYR A 120 -12.55 14.04 -25.64
CA TYR A 120 -11.54 14.96 -26.17
C TYR A 120 -11.08 16.03 -25.18
N ASP A 121 -11.66 16.08 -23.98
CA ASP A 121 -11.28 17.08 -22.99
C ASP A 121 -9.88 16.77 -22.43
N GLN A 122 -8.95 17.72 -22.60
CA GLN A 122 -7.59 17.61 -22.10
C GLN A 122 -7.56 17.44 -20.56
N ASN A 123 -8.52 18.02 -19.85
CA ASN A 123 -8.65 17.87 -18.40
C ASN A 123 -9.04 16.44 -18.02
N LYS A 124 -9.83 15.74 -18.85
CA LYS A 124 -10.21 14.35 -18.60
C LYS A 124 -9.00 13.45 -18.55
N HIS A 125 -8.06 13.61 -19.49
CA HIS A 125 -6.83 12.81 -19.51
C HIS A 125 -6.03 12.98 -18.20
N ARG A 126 -5.81 14.23 -17.77
CA ARG A 126 -5.09 14.54 -16.53
C ARG A 126 -5.81 13.93 -15.31
N LEU A 127 -7.11 14.14 -15.18
CA LEU A 127 -7.92 13.64 -14.07
C LEU A 127 -7.99 12.10 -14.04
N MET A 128 -8.01 11.44 -15.20
CA MET A 128 -7.93 9.98 -15.29
C MET A 128 -6.62 9.43 -14.72
N GLN A 129 -5.49 10.13 -14.93
CA GLN A 129 -4.22 9.73 -14.32
C GLN A 129 -4.28 9.81 -12.79
N HIS A 130 -4.94 10.83 -12.23
CA HIS A 130 -5.16 10.95 -10.79
C HIS A 130 -6.06 9.83 -10.25
N ALA A 131 -7.11 9.44 -10.98
CA ALA A 131 -8.00 8.35 -10.60
C ALA A 131 -7.31 6.98 -10.66
N LYS A 132 -6.51 6.72 -11.71
CA LYS A 132 -5.83 5.44 -11.94
C LYS A 132 -4.71 5.15 -10.95
N ARG A 133 -4.01 6.17 -10.45
CA ARG A 133 -2.84 5.98 -9.60
C ARG A 133 -3.26 5.67 -8.16
N MET A 134 -3.35 4.37 -7.86
CA MET A 134 -3.71 3.83 -6.56
C MET A 134 -2.46 3.21 -5.91
N TRP A 135 -2.38 3.26 -4.57
CA TRP A 135 -1.38 2.52 -3.79
C TRP A 135 -2.11 1.53 -2.89
N PRO A 136 -2.60 0.42 -3.46
CA PRO A 136 -3.39 -0.56 -2.73
C PRO A 136 -2.51 -1.29 -1.70
N ILE A 137 -2.56 -0.85 -0.45
CA ILE A 137 -1.86 -1.47 0.68
C ILE A 137 -2.92 -2.08 1.57
N ILE A 138 -3.11 -3.40 1.46
CA ILE A 138 -4.29 -4.05 2.03
C ILE A 138 -4.00 -4.48 3.46
N ALA A 139 -4.77 -3.91 4.38
CA ALA A 139 -4.70 -4.27 5.79
C ALA A 139 -5.30 -5.68 5.99
N PRO A 140 -4.62 -6.54 6.77
CA PRO A 140 -5.01 -7.94 7.00
C PRO A 140 -6.29 -8.16 7.85
N GLY A 141 -7.14 -7.14 8.03
CA GLY A 141 -8.40 -7.30 8.79
C GLY A 141 -9.45 -8.11 8.01
N ASN A 142 -10.48 -8.61 8.71
CA ASN A 142 -11.70 -9.10 8.07
C ASN A 142 -12.85 -8.11 8.35
N PRO A 143 -13.37 -7.39 7.35
CA PRO A 143 -13.02 -7.44 5.93
C PRO A 143 -11.68 -6.74 5.62
N PRO A 144 -10.93 -7.18 4.59
CA PRO A 144 -9.71 -6.52 4.13
C PRO A 144 -10.01 -5.15 3.55
N GLN A 145 -9.23 -4.15 3.95
CA GLN A 145 -9.42 -2.75 3.54
C GLN A 145 -8.11 -2.15 3.01
N ASN A 146 -8.21 -1.30 1.99
CA ASN A 146 -7.07 -0.54 1.50
C ASN A 146 -6.72 0.58 2.48
N SER A 147 -5.53 0.50 3.09
CA SER A 147 -5.00 1.51 3.99
C SER A 147 -4.31 2.69 3.28
N GLY A 148 -3.93 2.51 2.01
CA GLY A 148 -3.34 3.53 1.15
C GLY A 148 -4.34 4.39 0.38
N PHE A 149 -5.62 4.38 0.77
CA PHE A 149 -6.72 5.02 0.03
C PHE A 149 -6.55 6.54 -0.18
N ASN A 150 -5.88 7.26 0.72
CA ASN A 150 -5.63 8.70 0.59
C ASN A 150 -4.41 9.05 -0.27
N ILE A 151 -3.58 8.06 -0.66
CA ILE A 151 -2.40 8.32 -1.49
C ILE A 151 -2.87 8.73 -2.89
N ASN A 152 -2.39 9.88 -3.35
CA ASN A 152 -2.73 10.47 -4.64
C ASN A 152 -1.49 10.59 -5.53
N TYR A 153 -1.68 11.11 -6.75
CA TYR A 153 -0.59 11.24 -7.72
C TYR A 153 0.60 12.05 -7.21
N SER A 154 0.37 13.17 -6.54
CA SER A 154 1.43 14.06 -6.07
C SER A 154 2.18 13.44 -4.89
N THR A 155 1.44 12.94 -3.89
CA THR A 155 2.06 12.33 -2.70
C THR A 155 2.80 11.05 -3.06
N SER A 156 2.26 10.22 -3.95
CA SER A 156 2.96 9.02 -4.45
C SER A 156 4.30 9.35 -5.13
N ARG A 157 4.39 10.47 -5.85
CA ARG A 157 5.67 10.92 -6.44
C ARG A 157 6.70 11.30 -5.41
N ILE A 158 6.27 11.99 -4.35
CA ILE A 158 7.14 12.33 -3.23
C ILE A 158 7.59 11.04 -2.53
N LEU A 159 6.67 10.12 -2.23
CA LEU A 159 6.98 8.82 -1.62
C LEU A 159 8.01 8.03 -2.44
N LEU A 160 7.84 7.96 -3.77
CA LEU A 160 8.81 7.30 -4.66
C LEU A 160 10.16 8.00 -4.66
N SER A 161 10.17 9.33 -4.63
CA SER A 161 11.41 10.12 -4.56
C SER A 161 12.17 9.82 -3.26
N GLU A 162 11.49 9.85 -2.13
CA GLU A 162 12.09 9.56 -0.81
C GLU A 162 12.59 8.12 -0.72
N MET A 163 11.86 7.15 -1.26
CA MET A 163 12.33 5.76 -1.28
C MET A 163 13.56 5.58 -2.18
N ARG A 164 13.65 6.29 -3.31
CA ARG A 164 14.85 6.27 -4.17
C ARG A 164 16.07 6.85 -3.46
N LEU A 165 15.91 7.94 -2.72
CA LEU A 165 16.98 8.48 -1.87
C LEU A 165 17.39 7.48 -0.79
N GLY A 166 16.43 6.74 -0.23
CA GLY A 166 16.67 5.65 0.73
C GLY A 166 17.60 4.56 0.21
N ILE A 167 17.53 4.21 -1.10
CA ILE A 167 18.44 3.24 -1.72
C ILE A 167 19.89 3.73 -1.60
N CYS A 168 20.14 5.02 -1.88
CA CYS A 168 21.49 5.59 -1.81
C CYS A 168 22.05 5.59 -0.39
N TRP A 169 21.23 5.79 0.65
CA TRP A 169 21.71 5.82 2.03
C TRP A 169 22.09 4.46 2.59
N VAL A 170 21.51 3.38 2.08
CA VAL A 170 21.84 2.01 2.53
C VAL A 170 23.07 1.46 1.79
N CYS A 171 23.40 2.01 0.62
CA CYS A 171 24.56 1.59 -0.19
C CYS A 171 25.83 2.41 0.04
N ALA A 172 25.77 3.51 0.82
CA ALA A 172 26.90 4.37 1.16
C ALA A 172 27.53 3.93 2.50
#